data_AF-A0A7G5ZRI0-F1
#
_entry.id   AF-A0A7G5ZRI0-F1
#
_cell.length_a   1.000
_cell.length_b   1.000
_cell.length_c   1.000
_cell.angle_alpha   90.00
_cell.angle_beta   90.00
_cell.angle_gamma   90.00
#
_symmetry.space_group_name_H-M   'P 1'
#
loop_
_entity.id
_entity.type
_entity.pdbx_description
1 polymer ?
#
loop_
_entity_poly.entity_id
_entity_poly.type
_entity_poly.pdbx_seq_one_letter_code
_entity_poly.pdbx_strand_id
1 'polypeptide(L)' 'MSSLDTLPIPRVPLTPETHEHAWYTESRHPTSDGTVLYVRCGECGSRRVDLQAHPHTPPVAVSGDLGRPRS' A
#
# COMPACT_ATOMS: atom_id res chain seq x y z
N MET A 1 -3.43 46.41 8.47
CA MET A 1 -3.64 45.05 9.04
C MET A 1 -3.20 44.06 7.99
N SER A 2 -1.91 43.69 7.98
CA SER A 2 -1.34 42.83 6.94
C SER A 2 -1.73 41.38 7.20
N SER A 3 -2.47 40.80 6.26
CA SER A 3 -2.92 39.42 6.26
C SER A 3 -1.71 38.50 6.07
N LEU A 4 -1.63 37.43 6.85
CA LEU A 4 -0.55 36.44 6.80
C LEU A 4 -0.66 35.64 5.50
N ASP A 5 0.10 36.02 4.47
CA ASP A 5 0.34 35.19 3.29
C ASP A 5 1.27 34.02 3.67
N THR A 6 0.70 33.00 4.30
CA THR A 6 1.36 31.70 4.42
C THR A 6 0.76 30.78 3.36
N LEU A 7 1.41 30.71 2.20
CA LEU A 7 1.09 29.70 1.20
C LEU A 7 1.37 28.30 1.80
N PRO A 8 0.45 27.34 1.64
CA PRO A 8 0.66 25.99 2.15
C PRO A 8 1.88 25.36 1.48
N ILE A 9 2.76 24.76 2.28
CA ILE A 9 3.93 24.03 1.79
C ILE A 9 3.44 22.90 0.86
N PRO A 10 3.90 22.83 -0.40
CA PRO A 10 3.62 21.71 -1.28
C PRO A 10 4.11 20.42 -0.62
N ARG A 11 3.18 19.54 -0.25
CA ARG A 11 3.52 18.18 0.18
C ARG A 11 3.91 17.41 -1.06
N VAL A 12 5.19 17.43 -1.41
CA VAL A 12 5.73 16.50 -2.41
C VAL A 12 5.51 15.10 -1.84
N PRO A 13 4.70 14.24 -2.49
CA PRO A 13 4.63 12.85 -2.09
C PRO A 13 6.05 12.29 -2.22
N LEU A 14 6.59 11.73 -1.13
CA LEU A 14 7.78 10.90 -1.21
C LEU A 14 7.52 9.90 -2.33
N THR A 15 8.30 10.01 -3.41
CA THR A 15 8.10 9.20 -4.60
C THR A 15 7.99 7.74 -4.18
N PRO A 16 6.87 7.05 -4.44
CA PRO A 16 6.81 5.63 -4.18
C PRO A 16 7.99 5.01 -4.92
N GLU A 17 8.82 4.31 -4.16
CA GLU A 17 10.06 3.68 -4.63
C GLU A 17 9.76 3.00 -5.96
N THR A 18 10.25 3.56 -7.08
CA THR A 18 9.82 3.20 -8.44
C THR A 18 10.55 1.93 -8.91
N HIS A 19 10.36 0.84 -8.20
CA HIS A 19 10.85 -0.47 -8.58
C HIS A 19 9.68 -1.46 -8.65
N GLU A 20 9.90 -2.56 -9.37
CA GLU A 20 8.95 -3.66 -9.36
C GLU A 20 9.00 -4.33 -7.98
N HIS A 21 7.87 -4.29 -7.27
CA HIS A 21 7.80 -4.84 -5.93
C HIS A 21 7.77 -6.37 -5.93
N ALA A 22 8.76 -7.00 -5.29
CA ALA A 22 8.70 -8.40 -4.89
C ALA A 22 7.80 -8.57 -3.65
N TRP A 23 6.51 -8.85 -3.86
CA TRP A 23 5.50 -8.97 -2.82
C TRP A 23 5.54 -10.30 -2.07
N TYR A 24 5.53 -10.24 -0.74
CA TYR A 24 5.43 -11.39 0.16
C TYR A 24 4.19 -11.27 1.04
N THR A 25 3.46 -12.36 1.24
CA THR A 25 2.29 -12.38 2.13
C THR A 25 2.71 -12.42 3.60
N GLU A 26 2.36 -11.38 4.36
CA GLU A 26 2.56 -11.32 5.81
C GLU A 26 1.44 -12.05 6.57
N SER A 27 0.19 -11.89 6.14
CA SER A 27 -0.95 -12.59 6.74
C SER A 27 -2.11 -12.79 5.76
N ARG A 28 -2.98 -13.75 6.08
CA ARG A 28 -4.13 -14.16 5.26
C ARG A 28 -5.36 -14.25 6.16
N HIS A 29 -6.47 -13.66 5.71
CA HIS A 29 -7.71 -13.60 6.49
C HIS A 29 -8.90 -13.97 5.60
N PRO A 30 -9.57 -15.10 5.86
CA PRO A 30 -10.81 -15.45 5.16
C PRO A 30 -11.93 -14.44 5.48
N THR A 31 -12.68 -14.05 4.45
CA THR A 31 -13.87 -13.21 4.52
C THR A 31 -14.96 -13.78 3.61
N SER A 32 -16.15 -13.18 3.59
CA SER A 32 -17.22 -13.56 2.66
C SER A 32 -16.84 -13.34 1.18
N ASP A 33 -15.94 -12.39 0.91
CA ASP A 33 -15.56 -11.96 -0.44
C ASP A 33 -14.32 -12.72 -0.97
N GLY A 34 -13.80 -13.67 -0.18
CA GLY A 34 -12.61 -14.45 -0.50
C GLY A 34 -11.59 -14.41 0.63
N THR A 35 -10.30 -14.40 0.30
CA THR A 35 -9.22 -14.25 1.30
C THR A 35 -8.51 -12.93 1.09
N VAL A 36 -8.51 -12.10 2.12
CA VAL A 36 -7.71 -10.86 2.16
C VAL A 36 -6.27 -11.22 2.51
N LEU A 37 -5.33 -10.73 1.71
CA LEU A 37 -3.90 -10.93 1.88
C LEU A 37 -3.27 -9.58 2.20
N TYR A 38 -2.60 -9.48 3.35
CA TYR A 38 -1.71 -8.36 3.64
C TYR A 38 -0.33 -8.71 3.12
N VAL A 39 0.16 -7.95 2.14
CA VAL A 39 1.45 -8.20 1.50
C VAL A 39 2.43 -7.06 1.77
N ARG A 40 3.71 -7.39 1.83
CA ARG A 40 4.82 -6.46 2.01
C ARG A 40 5.88 -6.70 0.93
N CYS A 41 6.45 -5.63 0.39
CA CYS A 41 7.61 -5.71 -0.47
C CYS A 41 8.86 -6.09 0.36
N GLY A 42 9.59 -7.11 -0.08
CA GLY A 42 10.81 -7.57 0.60
C GLY A 42 11.92 -6.51 0.62
N GLU A 43 11.97 -5.63 -0.37
CA GLU A 43 13.04 -4.67 -0.59
C GLU A 43 12.76 -3.34 0.14
N CYS A 44 11.70 -2.61 -0.24
CA CYS A 44 11.41 -1.30 0.36
C CYS A 44 10.50 -1.35 1.60
N GLY A 45 9.87 -2.49 1.87
CA GLY A 45 8.93 -2.63 2.97
C GLY A 45 7.59 -1.90 2.77
N SER A 46 7.29 -1.46 1.55
CA SER A 46 5.94 -1.01 1.18
C SER A 46 4.92 -2.11 1.46
N ARG A 47 3.69 -1.72 1.79
CA ARG A 47 2.59 -2.64 2.08
C ARG A 47 1.44 -2.41 1.13
N ARG A 48 0.73 -3.49 0.82
CA ARG A 48 -0.47 -3.49 -0.01
C ARG A 48 -1.45 -4.56 0.49
N VAL A 49 -2.72 -4.39 0.17
CA VAL A 49 -3.77 -5.37 0.41
C VAL A 49 -4.19 -5.96 -0.93
N ASP A 50 -4.14 -7.28 -1.02
CA ASP A 50 -4.61 -8.03 -2.18
C ASP A 50 -5.84 -8.88 -1.78
N LEU A 51 -6.78 -9.06 -2.70
CA LEU A 51 -7.93 -9.93 -2.54
C LEU A 51 -7.79 -11.17 -3.43
N GLN A 52 -7.85 -12.34 -2.82
CA GLN A 52 -7.98 -13.61 -3.52
C GLN A 52 -9.44 -14.07 -3.46
N ALA A 53 -10.23 -13.72 -4.49
CA ALA A 53 -11.65 -14.05 -4.56
C ALA A 53 -11.90 -15.57 -4.54
N HIS A 54 -11.04 -16.34 -5.22
CA HIS A 54 -11.09 -17.80 -5.23
C HIS A 54 -9.69 -18.43 -5.04
N PRO A 55 -9.57 -19.63 -4.43
CA PRO A 55 -8.28 -20.29 -4.21
C PRO A 55 -7.46 -20.56 -5.47
N HIS A 56 -8.13 -20.67 -6.62
CA HIS A 56 -7.50 -20.95 -7.92
C HIS A 56 -7.30 -19.71 -8.79
N THR A 57 -7.76 -18.55 -8.34
CA THR A 57 -7.51 -17.29 -9.05
C THR A 57 -6.34 -16.56 -8.40
N PRO A 58 -5.47 -15.91 -9.18
CA PRO A 58 -4.42 -15.07 -8.62
C PRO A 58 -5.04 -13.92 -7.80
N PRO A 59 -4.41 -13.52 -6.69
CA PRO A 59 -4.85 -12.36 -5.93
C PRO A 59 -4.75 -11.07 -6.74
N VAL A 60 -5.66 -10.13 -6.50
CA VAL A 60 -5.68 -8.82 -7.16
C VAL A 60 -5.46 -7.73 -6.12
N ALA A 61 -4.62 -6.75 -6.44
CA ALA A 61 -4.42 -5.58 -5.60
C ALA A 61 -5.72 -4.79 -5.43
N VAL A 62 -6.16 -4.59 -4.19
CA VAL A 62 -7.35 -3.79 -3.84
C VAL A 62 -6.99 -2.49 -3.12
N SER A 63 -5.71 -2.29 -2.79
CA SER A 63 -5.15 -1.02 -2.35
C SER A 63 -4.01 -0.58 -3.25
N GLY A 64 -3.66 0.70 -3.19
CA GLY A 64 -2.36 1.18 -3.66
C GLY A 64 -1.23 0.84 -2.70
N ASP A 65 -0.01 1.22 -3.07
CA ASP A 65 1.19 1.06 -2.24
C ASP A 65 1.15 2.06 -1.07
N LEU A 66 1.14 1.55 0.16
CA LEU A 66 0.98 2.37 1.37
C LEU A 66 2.32 2.87 1.93
N GLY A 67 3.43 2.58 1.25
CA GLY A 67 4.77 2.85 1.75
C GLY A 67 5.10 2.07 3.02
N ARG A 68 6.30 2.29 3.55
CA ARG A 68 6.69 1.70 4.83
C ARG A 68 6.03 2.48 5.97
N PRO A 69 5.36 1.82 6.94
CA PRO A 69 4.82 2.51 8.11
C PRO A 69 5.96 3.15 8.91
N ARG A 70 5.72 4.37 9.39
CA ARG A 70 6.64 5.10 10.25
C ARG A 70 6.49 4.55 11.67
N SER A 71 7.56 3.99 12.22
CA SER A 71 7.65 3.49 13.60
C SER A 71 7.68 4.63 14.61
#